data_AF-X0TR11-F1
#
_entry.id   AF-X0TR11-F1
#
_cell.length_a   1.000
_cell.length_b   1.000
_cell.length_c   1.000
_cell.angle_alpha   90.00
_cell.angle_beta   90.00
_cell.angle_gamma   90.00
#
_symmetry.space_group_name_H-M   'P 1'
#
loop_
_entity.id
_entity.type
_entity.pdbx_description
1 polymer ?
#
loop_
_entity_poly.entity_id
_entity_poly.type
_entity_poly.pdbx_seq_one_letter_code
_entity_poly.pdbx_strand_id
1 'polypeptide(L)'
;MAQTFTDYPKAAVENAKRALKFREDTDNKNGCGTPVGWARANQLAKREPISLDTVKRMAQFNRHRQNKDVPYEEGCGGLMWDAWGG
;
A
#
# COMPACT_ATOMS: atom_id res chain seq x y z
N MET A 1 26.46 -4.26 -2.26
CA MET A 1 25.28 -4.11 -3.14
C MET A 1 24.04 -4.12 -2.25
N ALA A 2 23.17 -3.12 -2.34
CA ALA A 2 21.92 -3.12 -1.58
C ALA A 2 20.98 -4.17 -2.20
N GLN A 3 20.46 -5.11 -1.39
CA GLN A 3 19.49 -6.08 -1.88
C GLN A 3 18.17 -5.36 -2.19
N THR A 4 17.67 -5.54 -3.41
CA THR A 4 16.37 -5.06 -3.87
C THR A 4 15.47 -6.25 -4.21
N PHE A 5 14.17 -6.08 -4.02
CA PHE A 5 13.16 -7.12 -4.23
C PHE A 5 12.18 -6.66 -5.30
N THR A 6 11.65 -7.60 -6.08
CA THR A 6 10.58 -7.37 -7.07
C THR A 6 9.53 -8.48 -7.03
N ASP A 7 9.80 -9.54 -6.27
CA ASP A 7 9.04 -10.76 -6.07
C ASP A 7 8.02 -10.63 -4.93
N TYR A 8 7.32 -9.49 -4.89
CA TYR A 8 6.31 -9.24 -3.86
C TYR A 8 5.16 -10.26 -3.95
N PRO A 9 4.56 -10.66 -2.80
CA PRO A 9 3.39 -11.52 -2.78
C PRO A 9 2.29 -10.98 -3.70
N LYS A 10 1.66 -11.87 -4.48
CA LYS A 10 0.57 -11.48 -5.39
C LYS A 10 -0.53 -10.69 -4.67
N ALA A 11 -0.89 -11.10 -3.45
CA ALA A 11 -1.86 -10.39 -2.63
C ALA A 11 -1.47 -8.91 -2.38
N ALA A 12 -0.21 -8.65 -2.02
CA ALA A 12 0.26 -7.29 -1.78
C ALA A 12 0.20 -6.40 -3.03
N VAL A 13 0.55 -6.97 -4.20
CA VAL A 13 0.45 -6.27 -5.49
C VAL A 13 -1.01 -5.94 -5.82
N GLU A 14 -1.92 -6.90 -5.65
CA GLU A 14 -3.34 -6.70 -5.96
C GLU A 14 -4.02 -5.73 -4.97
N ASN A 15 -3.68 -5.79 -3.68
CA ASN A 15 -4.14 -4.85 -2.66
C ASN A 15 -3.72 -3.41 -3.02
N ALA A 16 -2.44 -3.21 -3.35
CA ALA A 16 -1.93 -1.90 -3.74
C ALA A 16 -2.63 -1.36 -5.01
N LYS A 17 -2.88 -2.21 -6.01
CA LYS A 17 -3.66 -1.84 -7.20
C LYS A 17 -5.09 -1.44 -6.87
N ARG A 18 -5.79 -2.19 -6.01
CA ARG A 18 -7.16 -1.84 -5.58
C ARG A 18 -7.18 -0.48 -4.88
N ALA A 19 -6.24 -0.23 -3.98
CA ALA A 19 -6.16 1.03 -3.26
C ALA A 19 -5.87 2.23 -4.18
N LEU A 20 -4.95 2.07 -5.13
CA LEU A 20 -4.65 3.09 -6.15
C LEU A 20 -5.85 3.37 -7.04
N LYS A 21 -6.51 2.32 -7.53
CA LYS A 21 -7.71 2.44 -8.35
C LYS A 21 -8.82 3.18 -7.61
N PHE A 22 -9.11 2.79 -6.37
CA PHE A 22 -10.13 3.49 -5.57
C PHE A 22 -9.80 4.97 -5.37
N ARG A 23 -8.53 5.30 -5.09
CA ARG A 23 -8.09 6.69 -4.98
C ARG A 23 -8.33 7.47 -6.28
N GLU A 24 -8.02 6.88 -7.43
CA GLU A 24 -8.22 7.51 -8.75
C GLU A 24 -9.71 7.67 -9.07
N ASP A 25 -10.50 6.60 -8.91
CA ASP A 25 -11.94 6.58 -9.19
C ASP A 25 -12.73 7.57 -8.31
N THR A 26 -12.23 7.88 -7.11
CA THR A 26 -12.90 8.77 -6.15
C THR A 26 -12.25 10.15 -6.02
N ASP A 27 -11.24 10.46 -6.85
CA ASP A 27 -10.39 11.66 -6.72
C ASP A 27 -9.91 11.92 -5.28
N ASN A 28 -9.57 10.84 -4.57
CA ASN A 28 -9.18 10.87 -3.15
C ASN A 28 -10.19 11.62 -2.25
N LYS A 29 -11.49 11.39 -2.42
CA LYS A 29 -12.59 12.06 -1.69
C LYS A 29 -12.36 12.21 -0.18
N ASN A 30 -11.76 11.21 0.45
CA ASN A 30 -11.54 11.16 1.90
C ASN A 30 -10.18 11.76 2.34
N GLY A 31 -9.40 12.33 1.42
CA GLY A 31 -8.10 12.95 1.72
C GLY A 31 -7.08 11.97 2.30
N CYS A 32 -7.18 10.69 1.96
CA CYS A 32 -6.42 9.63 2.61
C CYS A 32 -4.96 9.54 2.14
N GLY A 33 -4.13 9.01 3.03
CA GLY A 33 -2.74 8.67 2.75
C GLY A 33 -1.80 9.87 2.68
N THR A 34 -0.53 9.57 2.41
CA THR A 34 0.52 10.57 2.23
C THR A 34 1.20 10.34 0.89
N PRO A 35 1.92 11.33 0.32
CA PRO A 35 2.67 11.13 -0.91
C PRO A 35 3.61 9.91 -0.86
N VAL A 36 4.23 9.67 0.30
CA VAL A 36 5.08 8.49 0.53
C VAL A 36 4.27 7.20 0.48
N GLY A 37 3.11 7.15 1.13
CA GLY A 37 2.23 5.97 1.09
C GLY A 37 1.80 5.63 -0.34
N TRP A 38 1.38 6.64 -1.10
CA TRP A 38 0.98 6.46 -2.49
C TRP A 38 2.14 6.07 -3.41
N ALA A 39 3.35 6.57 -3.14
CA ALA A 39 4.55 6.14 -3.85
C ALA A 39 4.85 4.65 -3.59
N ARG A 40 4.78 4.18 -2.33
CA ARG A 40 4.99 2.75 -2.01
C ARG A 40 3.92 1.85 -2.63
N ALA A 41 2.66 2.27 -2.62
CA ALA A 41 1.59 1.55 -3.31
C ALA A 41 1.89 1.41 -4.82
N ASN A 42 2.35 2.48 -5.48
CA ASN A 42 2.75 2.43 -6.89
C ASN A 42 3.90 1.45 -7.14
N GLN A 43 4.91 1.46 -6.28
CA GLN A 43 6.05 0.55 -6.39
C GLN A 43 5.62 -0.91 -6.26
N LEU A 44 4.74 -1.23 -5.29
CA LEU A 44 4.16 -2.56 -5.14
C LEU A 44 3.34 -2.96 -6.37
N ALA A 45 2.44 -2.09 -6.83
CA ALA A 45 1.55 -2.35 -7.96
C ALA A 45 2.32 -2.64 -9.26
N LYS A 46 3.46 -1.97 -9.46
CA LYS A 46 4.33 -2.10 -10.64
C LYS A 46 5.46 -3.12 -10.47
N ARG A 47 5.60 -3.72 -9.28
CA ARG A 47 6.74 -4.60 -8.92
C ARG A 47 8.10 -3.91 -9.12
N GLU A 48 8.17 -2.63 -8.81
CA GLU A 48 9.43 -1.89 -8.87
C GLU A 48 10.43 -2.41 -7.82
N PRO A 49 11.74 -2.35 -8.09
CA PRO A 49 12.75 -2.78 -7.14
C PRO A 49 12.74 -1.89 -5.88
N ILE A 50 12.46 -2.48 -4.71
CA ILE A 50 12.49 -1.80 -3.41
C ILE A 50 13.61 -2.42 -2.55
N SER A 51 14.39 -1.59 -1.87
CA SER A 51 15.47 -2.06 -1.00
C SER A 51 14.94 -2.82 0.22
N LEU A 52 15.73 -3.76 0.75
CA LEU A 52 15.42 -4.49 1.98
C LEU A 52 15.00 -3.56 3.13
N ASP A 53 15.73 -2.47 3.34
CA ASP A 53 15.46 -1.52 4.42
C ASP A 53 14.11 -0.82 4.25
N THR A 54 13.73 -0.54 3.00
CA THR A 54 12.43 0.04 2.70
C THR A 54 11.31 -0.98 2.90
N VAL A 55 11.49 -2.22 2.46
CA VAL A 55 10.54 -3.32 2.71
C VAL A 55 10.35 -3.55 4.21
N LYS A 56 11.43 -3.53 5.00
CA LYS A 56 11.35 -3.64 6.47
C LYS A 56 10.53 -2.52 7.09
N ARG A 57 10.67 -1.27 6.59
CA ARG A 57 9.86 -0.13 7.04
C ARG A 57 8.39 -0.27 6.63
N MET A 58 8.13 -0.79 5.43
CA MET A 58 6.77 -1.11 4.98
C MET A 58 6.13 -2.18 5.86
N ALA A 59 6.86 -3.23 6.22
CA ALA A 59 6.36 -4.31 7.09
C ALA A 59 5.95 -3.83 8.49
N GLN A 60 6.50 -2.71 8.99
CA GLN A 60 6.05 -2.10 10.25
C GLN A 60 4.60 -1.60 10.18
N PHE A 61 4.02 -1.47 9.00
CA PHE A 61 2.61 -1.10 8.82
C PHE A 61 1.67 -2.20 9.31
N ASN A 62 2.15 -3.44 9.53
CA ASN A 62 1.39 -4.53 10.16
C ASN A 62 0.76 -4.16 11.52
N ARG A 63 1.28 -3.14 12.22
CA ARG A 63 0.65 -2.58 13.43
C ARG A 63 -0.75 -2.00 13.20
N HIS A 64 -1.15 -1.81 11.95
CA HIS A 64 -2.46 -1.30 11.52
C HIS A 64 -3.39 -2.40 11.04
N ARG A 65 -3.05 -3.68 11.27
CA ARG A 65 -3.83 -4.84 10.84
C ARG A 65 -5.29 -4.83 11.30
N GLN A 66 -5.60 -4.17 12.42
CA GLN A 66 -6.97 -3.98 12.89
C GLN A 66 -7.86 -3.24 11.89
N ASN A 67 -7.27 -2.47 10.96
CA ASN A 67 -8.00 -1.70 9.96
C ASN A 67 -8.28 -2.49 8.68
N LYS A 68 -7.82 -3.74 8.56
CA LYS A 68 -7.90 -4.53 7.31
C LYS A 68 -9.33 -4.71 6.77
N ASP A 69 -10.32 -4.71 7.67
CA ASP A 69 -11.73 -4.94 7.34
C ASP A 69 -12.55 -3.63 7.32
N VAL A 70 -11.89 -2.47 7.48
CA VAL A 70 -12.57 -1.16 7.44
C VAL A 70 -12.86 -0.82 5.97
N PRO A 71 -14.14 -0.61 5.59
CA PRO A 71 -14.48 -0.21 4.23
C PRO A 71 -13.81 1.11 3.84
N TYR A 72 -13.36 1.22 2.58
CA TYR A 72 -12.63 2.39 2.09
C TYR A 72 -13.43 3.69 2.17
N GLU A 73 -14.76 3.59 2.08
CA GLU A 73 -15.68 4.73 2.16
C GLU A 73 -15.88 5.21 3.60
N GLU A 74 -15.75 4.31 4.58
CA GLU A 74 -15.96 4.60 6.01
C GLU A 74 -14.70 5.18 6.68
N GLY A 75 -13.53 5.02 6.06
CA GLY A 75 -12.32 5.66 6.53
C GLY A 75 -11.05 5.24 5.79
N CYS A 76 -9.94 5.92 6.13
CA CYS A 76 -8.65 5.67 5.48
C CYS A 76 -7.97 4.36 5.92
N GLY A 77 -8.48 3.69 6.95
CA GLY A 77 -7.82 2.55 7.59
C GLY A 77 -7.59 1.38 6.63
N GLY A 78 -8.66 0.82 6.07
CA GLY A 78 -8.57 -0.31 5.14
C GLY A 78 -7.90 0.09 3.82
N LEU A 79 -8.16 1.31 3.33
CA LEU A 79 -7.53 1.82 2.12
C LEU A 79 -6.00 1.88 2.27
N MET A 80 -5.51 2.40 3.40
CA MET A 80 -4.07 2.48 3.65
C MET A 80 -3.48 1.13 4.05
N TRP A 81 -4.24 0.25 4.71
CA TRP A 81 -3.79 -1.13 4.92
C TRP A 81 -3.40 -1.79 3.59
N ASP A 82 -4.31 -1.74 2.62
CA ASP A 82 -4.11 -2.34 1.31
C ASP A 82 -3.04 -1.61 0.47
N ALA A 83 -2.98 -0.27 0.55
CA ALA A 83 -1.96 0.52 -0.13
C ALA A 83 -0.52 0.15 0.28
N TRP A 84 -0.33 -0.32 1.53
CA TRP A 84 0.97 -0.74 2.05
C TRP A 84 1.26 -2.24 1.86
N GLY A 85 0.39 -2.97 1.16
CA GLY A 85 0.56 -4.39 0.83
C GLY A 85 -0.28 -5.35 1.68
N GLY A 86 -0.92 -4.85 2.73
CA GLY A 86 -1.74 -5.64 3.66
C GLY A 86 -1.02 -6.78 4.38
#